data_AF-A0A537D0P7-F1
#
_entry.id   AF-A0A537D0P7-F1
#
_cell.length_a   1.000
_cell.length_b   1.000
_cell.length_c   1.000
_cell.angle_alpha   90.00
_cell.angle_beta   90.00
_cell.angle_gamma   90.00
#
_symmetry.space_group_name_H-M   'P 1'
#
loop_
_entity.id
_entity.type
_entity.pdbx_description
1 polymer ?
#
loop_
_entity_poly.entity_id
_entity_poly.type
_entity_poly.pdbx_seq_one_letter_code
_entity_poly.pdbx_strand_id
1 'polypeptide(L)'
;ILWESNVIVRYLSAKYGMGTLCPADLARRADCERWMDWQQTAIAPPMGVAFRALLRKPPDAIPEEQLQSAVQKAGETWKILDTRLADRPFVGGNGLTMGDIALGNAVHRWFKLPIERPNLRHLQAWYGRLCERPVYREHIASL
;
A
#
# COMPACT_ATOMS: atom_id res chain seq x y z
N ILE A 1 -10.39 -14.15 19.27
CA ILE A 1 -10.60 -13.93 17.82
C ILE A 1 -10.32 -12.45 17.54
N LEU A 2 -9.51 -12.12 16.53
CA LEU A 2 -9.10 -10.75 16.19
C LEU A 2 -9.46 -10.48 14.71
N TRP A 3 -10.02 -9.30 14.44
CA TRP A 3 -10.39 -8.81 13.11
C TRP A 3 -9.77 -7.42 12.88
N GLU A 4 -9.95 -6.87 11.68
CA GLU A 4 -9.17 -5.78 11.09
C GLU A 4 -7.76 -6.18 10.63
N SER A 5 -7.52 -6.10 9.33
CA SER A 5 -6.26 -6.53 8.71
C SER A 5 -5.04 -5.80 9.29
N ASN A 6 -5.10 -4.47 9.40
CA ASN A 6 -4.01 -3.69 9.99
C ASN A 6 -3.81 -3.97 11.48
N VAL A 7 -4.88 -4.25 12.23
CA VAL A 7 -4.77 -4.64 13.65
C VAL A 7 -4.13 -6.02 13.79
N ILE A 8 -4.46 -6.97 12.91
CA ILE A 8 -3.82 -8.28 12.84
C ILE A 8 -2.34 -8.14 12.50
N VAL A 9 -1.99 -7.31 11.50
CA VAL A 9 -0.59 -7.03 11.13
C VAL A 9 0.16 -6.41 12.30
N ARG A 10 -0.42 -5.43 13.02
CA ARG A 10 0.17 -4.84 14.23
C ARG A 10 0.40 -5.89 15.31
N TYR A 11 -0.60 -6.73 15.59
CA TYR A 11 -0.51 -7.78 16.59
C TYR A 11 0.60 -8.78 16.26
N LEU A 12 0.64 -9.31 15.04
CA LEU A 12 1.65 -10.28 14.62
C LEU A 12 3.06 -9.65 14.60
N SER A 13 3.19 -8.41 14.12
CA SER A 13 4.47 -7.70 14.10
C SER A 13 4.97 -7.41 15.50
N ALA A 14 4.11 -7.01 16.43
CA ALA A 14 4.49 -6.79 17.82
C ALA A 14 4.83 -8.11 18.54
N LYS A 15 4.06 -9.17 18.29
CA LYS A 15 4.25 -10.47 18.96
C LYS A 15 5.47 -11.23 18.48
N TYR A 16 5.75 -11.20 17.17
CA TYR A 16 6.77 -12.05 16.54
C TYR A 16 7.88 -11.26 15.83
N GLY A 17 7.78 -9.95 15.72
CA GLY A 17 8.72 -9.09 14.98
C GLY A 17 9.10 -7.80 15.72
N MET A 18 9.03 -7.80 17.06
CA MET A 18 9.44 -6.65 17.87
C MET A 18 10.92 -6.30 17.63
N GLY A 19 11.23 -5.02 17.48
CA GLY A 19 12.57 -4.52 17.13
C GLY A 19 12.93 -4.62 15.66
N THR A 20 12.13 -5.33 14.84
CA THR A 20 12.33 -5.49 13.39
C THR A 20 11.11 -4.97 12.63
N LEU A 21 10.13 -5.83 12.34
CA LEU A 21 8.88 -5.47 11.65
C LEU A 21 8.06 -4.44 12.44
N CYS A 22 8.12 -4.50 13.77
CA CYS A 22 7.55 -3.52 14.67
C CYS A 22 8.69 -2.82 15.43
N PRO A 23 9.06 -1.57 15.06
CA PRO A 23 10.11 -0.83 15.77
C PRO A 23 9.84 -0.75 17.28
N ALA A 24 10.87 -0.95 18.10
CA ALA A 24 10.76 -0.81 19.55
C ALA A 24 10.66 0.66 19.98
N ASP A 25 11.35 1.55 19.27
CA ASP A 25 11.23 3.00 19.43
C ASP A 25 9.83 3.49 19.03
N LEU A 26 9.19 4.23 19.94
CA LEU A 26 7.80 4.65 19.79
C LEU A 26 7.61 5.63 18.63
N ALA A 27 8.54 6.56 18.42
CA ALA A 27 8.44 7.54 17.35
C ALA A 27 8.50 6.86 15.97
N ARG A 28 9.45 5.93 15.79
CA ARG A 28 9.56 5.11 14.58
C ARG A 28 8.37 4.18 14.38
N ARG A 29 7.82 3.62 15.46
CA ARG A 29 6.61 2.79 15.38
C ARG A 29 5.41 3.61 14.92
N ALA A 30 5.16 4.76 15.55
CA ALA A 30 4.06 5.65 15.19
C ALA A 30 4.17 6.11 13.73
N ASP A 31 5.38 6.37 13.24
CA ASP A 31 5.62 6.68 11.83
C ASP A 31 5.21 5.54 10.88
N CYS A 32 5.48 4.28 11.26
CA CYS A 32 5.02 3.11 10.51
C CYS A 32 3.49 2.95 10.57
N GLU A 33 2.90 3.12 11.75
CA GLU A 33 1.44 3.02 11.96
C GLU A 33 0.67 4.06 11.16
N ARG A 34 1.21 5.28 11.05
CA ARG A 34 0.65 6.33 10.19
C ARG A 34 0.45 5.83 8.76
N TRP A 35 1.41 5.11 8.19
CA TRP A 35 1.29 4.59 6.82
C TRP A 35 0.27 3.46 6.70
N MET A 36 0.10 2.65 7.76
CA MET A 36 -0.96 1.64 7.82
C MET A 36 -2.34 2.31 7.80
N ASP A 37 -2.57 3.32 8.64
CA ASP A 37 -3.87 3.99 8.71
C ASP A 37 -4.12 4.89 7.49
N TRP A 38 -3.08 5.53 6.97
CA TRP A 38 -3.14 6.29 5.72
C TRP A 38 -3.50 5.39 4.53
N GLN A 39 -3.00 4.15 4.49
CA GLN A 39 -3.41 3.17 3.47
C GLN A 39 -4.93 2.97 3.50
N GLN A 40 -5.53 2.80 4.68
CA GLN A 40 -6.97 2.57 4.82
C GLN A 40 -7.80 3.82 4.52
N THR A 41 -7.34 4.98 4.99
CA THR A 41 -8.14 6.22 4.98
C THR A 41 -7.95 7.06 3.73
N ALA A 42 -6.76 7.04 3.12
CA ALA A 42 -6.43 7.87 1.96
C ALA A 42 -6.34 7.07 0.66
N ILE A 43 -5.63 5.93 0.66
CA ILE A 43 -5.41 5.15 -0.57
C ILE A 43 -6.57 4.23 -0.90
N ALA A 44 -7.13 3.54 0.08
CA ALA A 44 -8.17 2.54 -0.16
C ALA A 44 -9.44 3.11 -0.84
N PRO A 45 -9.95 4.31 -0.50
CA PRO A 45 -11.15 4.84 -1.14
C PRO A 45 -11.04 5.04 -2.67
N PRO A 46 -10.06 5.80 -3.22
CA PRO A 46 -9.94 5.97 -4.67
C PRO A 46 -9.54 4.68 -5.38
N MET A 47 -8.67 3.86 -4.78
CA MET A 47 -8.32 2.53 -5.33
C MET A 47 -9.54 1.61 -5.40
N GLY A 48 -10.43 1.67 -4.42
CA GLY A 48 -11.65 0.86 -4.37
C GLY A 48 -12.62 1.20 -5.49
N VAL A 49 -12.76 2.48 -5.85
CA VAL A 49 -13.57 2.92 -6.99
C VAL A 49 -12.98 2.39 -8.31
N ALA A 50 -11.69 2.63 -8.55
CA ALA A 50 -11.01 2.17 -9.77
C ALA A 50 -11.06 0.64 -9.92
N PHE A 51 -10.83 -0.10 -8.83
CA PHE A 51 -10.90 -1.56 -8.82
C PHE A 51 -12.31 -2.08 -9.15
N ARG A 52 -13.36 -1.47 -8.58
CA ARG A 52 -14.75 -1.87 -8.87
C ARG A 52 -15.11 -1.61 -10.33
N ALA A 53 -14.75 -0.43 -10.85
CA ALA A 53 -15.04 -0.02 -12.21
C ALA A 53 -14.39 -0.96 -13.24
N LEU A 54 -13.12 -1.31 -13.03
CA LEU A 54 -12.33 -2.05 -14.01
C LEU A 54 -12.44 -3.57 -13.91
N LEU A 55 -12.56 -4.11 -12.69
CA LEU A 55 -12.38 -5.55 -12.45
C LEU A 55 -13.60 -6.25 -11.86
N ARG A 56 -14.55 -5.53 -11.26
CA ARG A 56 -15.74 -6.15 -10.66
C ARG A 56 -17.04 -5.97 -11.45
N LYS A 57 -17.00 -5.30 -12.62
CA LYS A 57 -18.13 -5.02 -13.54
C LYS A 57 -19.52 -5.28 -12.90
N PRO A 58 -19.94 -4.46 -11.91
CA PRO A 58 -21.30 -4.55 -11.40
C PRO A 58 -22.31 -4.24 -12.51
N PRO A 59 -23.57 -4.69 -12.38
CA PRO A 59 -24.63 -4.43 -13.36
C PRO A 59 -24.83 -2.93 -13.64
N ASP A 60 -24.53 -2.07 -12.66
CA ASP A 60 -24.44 -0.62 -12.83
C ASP A 60 -22.99 -0.22 -13.11
N ALA A 61 -22.67 0.09 -14.36
CA ALA A 61 -21.35 0.55 -14.74
C ALA A 61 -21.00 1.85 -13.98
N ILE A 62 -19.87 1.86 -13.27
CA ILE A 62 -19.33 3.11 -12.73
C ILE A 62 -19.04 4.04 -13.92
N PRO A 63 -19.56 5.28 -13.93
CA PRO A 63 -19.30 6.21 -15.02
C PRO A 63 -17.81 6.44 -15.23
N GLU A 64 -17.39 6.58 -16.49
CA GLU A 64 -15.98 6.78 -16.87
C GLU A 64 -15.36 7.99 -16.14
N GLU A 65 -16.11 9.08 -15.98
CA GLU A 65 -15.67 10.26 -15.24
C GLU A 65 -15.30 9.94 -13.77
N GLN A 66 -16.07 9.07 -13.11
CA GLN A 66 -15.78 8.66 -11.74
C GLN A 66 -14.54 7.77 -11.67
N LEU A 67 -14.32 6.90 -12.66
CA LEU A 67 -13.10 6.13 -12.79
C LEU A 67 -11.88 7.05 -12.97
N GLN A 68 -11.95 8.00 -13.90
CA GLN A 68 -10.86 8.94 -14.16
C GLN A 68 -10.53 9.79 -12.93
N SER A 69 -11.56 10.32 -12.25
CA SER A 69 -11.40 11.05 -10.99
C SER A 69 -10.75 10.19 -9.90
N ALA A 70 -11.14 8.92 -9.80
CA ALA A 70 -10.57 8.00 -8.83
C ALA A 70 -9.10 7.66 -9.13
N VAL A 71 -8.75 7.43 -10.40
CA VAL A 71 -7.37 7.17 -10.83
C VAL A 71 -6.48 8.39 -10.57
N GLN A 72 -6.96 9.59 -10.91
CA GLN A 72 -6.24 10.83 -10.63
C GLN A 72 -5.98 11.00 -9.13
N LYS A 73 -7.03 10.89 -8.30
CA LYS A 73 -6.92 10.99 -6.83
C LYS A 73 -5.97 9.94 -6.26
N ALA A 74 -6.03 8.70 -6.76
CA ALA A 74 -5.10 7.65 -6.36
C ALA A 74 -3.65 8.03 -6.72
N GLY A 75 -3.40 8.54 -7.93
CA GLY A 75 -2.08 8.98 -8.37
C GLY A 75 -1.52 10.12 -7.52
N GLU A 76 -2.33 11.14 -7.22
CA GLU A 76 -1.98 12.25 -6.33
C GLU A 76 -1.66 11.75 -4.91
N THR A 77 -2.45 10.81 -4.41
CA THR A 77 -2.25 10.22 -3.08
C THR A 77 -0.97 9.39 -3.04
N TRP A 78 -0.70 8.57 -4.07
CA TRP A 78 0.55 7.81 -4.19
C TRP A 78 1.80 8.70 -4.31
N LYS A 79 1.68 9.91 -4.87
CA LYS A 79 2.78 10.88 -4.93
C LYS A 79 3.30 11.28 -3.54
N ILE A 80 2.43 11.26 -2.52
CA ILE A 80 2.83 11.51 -1.13
C ILE A 80 3.81 10.42 -0.66
N LEU A 81 3.50 9.16 -0.96
CA LEU A 81 4.38 8.05 -0.62
C LEU A 81 5.64 8.02 -1.49
N ASP A 82 5.54 8.34 -2.78
CA ASP A 82 6.70 8.49 -3.67
C ASP A 82 7.71 9.51 -3.11
N THR A 83 7.22 10.66 -2.64
CA THR A 83 8.04 11.69 -2.00
C THR A 83 8.68 11.18 -0.71
N ARG A 84 7.93 10.42 0.11
CA ARG A 84 8.47 9.79 1.31
C ARG A 84 9.62 8.83 0.99
N LEU A 85 9.53 8.10 -0.12
CA LEU A 85 10.49 7.08 -0.54
C LEU A 85 11.69 7.65 -1.31
N ALA A 86 11.78 8.98 -1.47
CA ALA A 86 12.87 9.61 -2.20
C ALA A 86 14.24 9.40 -1.54
N ASP A 87 14.28 9.36 -0.21
CA ASP A 87 15.51 9.30 0.61
C ASP A 87 15.62 8.01 1.44
N ARG A 88 14.72 7.04 1.23
CA ARG A 88 14.65 5.83 2.05
C ARG A 88 14.15 4.62 1.26
N PRO A 89 14.65 3.41 1.57
CA PRO A 89 14.26 2.21 0.84
C PRO A 89 12.86 1.71 1.21
N PHE A 90 12.37 1.96 2.43
CA PHE A 90 11.08 1.49 2.98
C PHE A 90 10.37 2.60 3.75
N VAL A 91 9.06 2.45 4.00
CA VAL A 91 8.24 3.54 4.58
C VAL A 91 8.67 3.91 6.00
N GLY A 92 9.14 2.92 6.77
CA GLY A 92 9.69 3.06 8.12
C GLY A 92 11.19 3.37 8.18
N GLY A 93 11.85 3.62 7.02
CA GLY A 93 13.28 3.94 6.93
C GLY A 93 14.09 2.85 6.23
N ASN A 94 15.13 2.36 6.89
CA ASN A 94 16.16 1.50 6.27
C ASN A 94 15.78 0.03 6.11
N GLY A 95 14.69 -0.41 6.73
CA GLY A 95 14.26 -1.82 6.70
C GLY A 95 12.75 -1.94 6.56
N LEU A 96 12.32 -3.09 6.05
CA LEU A 96 10.91 -3.45 5.92
C LEU A 96 10.24 -3.44 7.31
N THR A 97 9.10 -2.76 7.42
CA THR A 97 8.27 -2.76 8.63
C THR A 97 6.82 -3.15 8.32
N MET A 98 6.01 -3.23 9.37
CA MET A 98 4.56 -3.40 9.27
C MET A 98 3.87 -2.35 8.38
N GLY A 99 4.44 -1.15 8.25
CA GLY A 99 3.93 -0.11 7.35
C GLY A 99 4.00 -0.55 5.88
N ASP A 100 5.12 -1.16 5.48
CA ASP A 100 5.28 -1.69 4.12
C ASP A 100 4.34 -2.86 3.85
N ILE A 101 4.12 -3.72 4.86
CA ILE A 101 3.21 -4.87 4.76
C ILE A 101 1.78 -4.40 4.47
N ALA A 102 1.29 -3.39 5.20
CA ALA A 102 -0.04 -2.84 4.99
C ALA A 102 -0.23 -2.24 3.59
N LEU A 103 0.79 -1.53 3.09
CA LEU A 103 0.76 -0.89 1.77
C LEU A 103 1.01 -1.87 0.61
N GLY A 104 1.67 -3.01 0.88
CA GLY A 104 2.16 -3.94 -0.13
C GLY A 104 1.08 -4.43 -1.10
N ASN A 105 -0.10 -4.83 -0.60
CA ASN A 105 -1.21 -5.24 -1.48
C ASN A 105 -1.77 -4.06 -2.29
N ALA A 106 -1.87 -2.88 -1.68
CA ALA A 106 -2.40 -1.70 -2.36
C ALA A 106 -1.52 -1.27 -3.54
N VAL A 107 -0.19 -1.27 -3.37
CA VAL A 107 0.73 -0.90 -4.45
C VAL A 107 0.77 -1.95 -5.56
N HIS A 108 0.66 -3.23 -5.22
CA HIS A 108 0.57 -4.29 -6.23
C HIS A 108 -0.63 -4.04 -7.14
N ARG A 109 -1.81 -3.84 -6.55
CA ARG A 109 -3.04 -3.52 -7.30
C ARG A 109 -2.86 -2.27 -8.16
N TRP A 110 -2.25 -1.21 -7.61
CA TRP A 110 -1.98 0.01 -8.36
C TRP A 110 -1.22 -0.29 -9.66
N PHE A 111 -0.13 -1.05 -9.60
CA PHE A 111 0.67 -1.41 -10.78
C PHE A 111 0.05 -2.50 -11.67
N LYS A 112 -1.01 -3.19 -11.24
CA LYS A 112 -1.72 -4.19 -12.05
C LYS A 112 -3.00 -3.69 -12.71
N LEU A 113 -3.59 -2.59 -12.25
CA LEU A 113 -4.78 -2.02 -12.89
C LEU A 113 -4.51 -1.59 -14.35
N PRO A 114 -5.44 -1.80 -15.29
CA PRO A 114 -5.25 -1.33 -16.68
C PRO A 114 -5.54 0.17 -16.79
N ILE A 115 -4.65 1.00 -16.25
CA ILE A 115 -4.77 2.47 -16.18
C ILE A 115 -3.48 3.16 -16.62
N GLU A 116 -3.61 4.37 -17.16
CA GLU A 116 -2.49 5.30 -17.27
C GLU A 116 -2.13 5.84 -15.87
N ARG A 117 -0.83 6.03 -15.60
CA ARG A 117 -0.35 6.40 -14.26
C ARG A 117 0.70 7.49 -14.35
N PRO A 118 0.78 8.39 -13.35
CA PRO A 118 1.91 9.29 -13.22
C PRO A 118 3.23 8.52 -13.02
N ASN A 119 4.34 9.14 -13.43
CA ASN A 119 5.67 8.63 -13.14
C ASN A 119 5.98 8.80 -11.64
N LEU A 120 5.99 7.68 -10.91
CA LEU A 120 6.28 7.59 -9.49
C LEU A 120 7.49 6.67 -9.27
N ARG A 121 8.67 7.19 -9.64
CA ARG A 121 9.91 6.39 -9.73
C ARG A 121 10.33 5.77 -8.39
N HIS A 122 10.13 6.46 -7.27
CA HIS A 122 10.54 5.97 -5.95
C HIS A 122 9.56 4.93 -5.44
N LEU A 123 8.26 5.12 -5.71
CA LEU A 123 7.22 4.13 -5.48
C LEU A 123 7.48 2.85 -6.30
N GLN A 124 7.81 3.00 -7.59
CA GLN A 124 8.12 1.86 -8.46
C GLN A 124 9.36 1.11 -7.98
N ALA A 125 10.41 1.81 -7.58
CA ALA A 125 11.61 1.18 -7.03
C ALA A 125 11.32 0.44 -5.71
N TRP A 126 10.50 1.02 -4.82
CA TRP A 126 10.05 0.37 -3.60
C TRP A 126 9.21 -0.87 -3.88
N TYR A 127 8.25 -0.79 -4.81
CA TYR A 127 7.48 -1.94 -5.24
C TYR A 127 8.35 -3.06 -5.85
N GLY A 128 9.39 -2.70 -6.61
CA GLY A 128 10.41 -3.63 -7.09
C GLY A 128 11.07 -4.41 -5.95
N ARG A 129 11.53 -3.70 -4.91
CA ARG A 129 12.11 -4.31 -3.70
C ARG A 129 11.15 -5.25 -2.97
N LEU A 130 9.84 -4.93 -2.95
CA LEU A 130 8.85 -5.87 -2.42
C LEU A 130 8.74 -7.13 -3.28
N CYS A 131 8.73 -6.98 -4.61
CA CYS A 131 8.67 -8.09 -5.56
C CYS A 131 9.91 -9.01 -5.53
N GLU A 132 11.06 -8.54 -5.06
CA GLU A 132 12.24 -9.40 -4.87
C GLU A 132 12.03 -10.44 -3.76
N ARG A 133 11.09 -10.21 -2.84
CA ARG A 133 10.86 -11.08 -1.68
C ARG A 133 10.02 -12.29 -2.07
N PRO A 134 10.50 -13.54 -1.87
CA PRO A 134 9.75 -14.75 -2.23
C PRO A 134 8.34 -14.80 -1.63
N VAL A 135 8.21 -14.51 -0.34
CA VAL A 135 6.92 -14.53 0.38
C VAL A 135 5.92 -13.50 -0.16
N TYR A 136 6.41 -12.34 -0.59
CA TYR A 136 5.55 -11.32 -1.20
C TYR A 136 5.10 -11.76 -2.60
N ARG A 137 5.98 -12.37 -3.40
CA ARG A 137 5.60 -12.93 -4.71
C ARG A 137 4.56 -14.03 -4.57
N GLU A 138 4.75 -14.91 -3.60
CA GLU A 138 3.88 -16.05 -3.37
C GLU A 138 2.47 -15.66 -2.94
N HIS A 139 2.34 -14.69 -2.02
CA HIS A 139 1.05 -14.37 -1.41
C HIS A 139 0.39 -13.09 -1.93
N ILE A 140 1.12 -12.20 -2.59
CA ILE A 140 0.61 -10.92 -3.08
C ILE A 140 0.76 -10.80 -4.59
N ALA A 141 1.97 -11.00 -5.12
CA ALA A 141 2.21 -10.74 -6.55
C ALA A 141 1.76 -11.88 -7.50
N SER A 142 1.23 -12.96 -6.93
CA SER A 142 0.57 -14.08 -7.61
C SER A 142 -0.93 -13.85 -7.84
N LEU A 143 -1.51 -12.82 -7.21
CA LEU A 143 -2.92 -12.44 -7.30
C LEU A 143 -3.19 -11.58 -8.55
#